data_AF-A0A246JSS8-F1
#
_entry.id   AF-A0A246JSS8-F1
#
_cell.length_a   1.000
_cell.length_b   1.000
_cell.length_c   1.000
_cell.angle_alpha   90.00
_cell.angle_beta   90.00
_cell.angle_gamma   90.00
#
_symmetry.space_group_name_H-M   'P 1'
#
loop_
_entity.id
_entity.type
_entity.pdbx_description
1 polymer ?
#
loop_
_entity_poly.entity_id
_entity_poly.type
_entity_poly.pdbx_seq_one_letter_code
_entity_poly.pdbx_strand_id
1 'polypeptide(L)'
;MADVIYLSCDEDMPDHGGDQRWLIIEASDDGRFFGSGGSFKADGEWGGYGSLAESDLSLESALTAAQQWANKHVVPTIWVQPKPEGS
;
A
#
# COMPACT_ATOMS: atom_id res chain seq x y z
N MET A 1 13.63 6.00 0.44
CA MET A 1 12.65 5.65 1.48
C MET A 1 11.34 6.23 1.02
N ALA A 2 10.26 5.46 0.97
CA ALA A 2 8.96 5.96 0.53
C ALA A 2 8.31 6.75 1.68
N ASP A 3 7.60 7.83 1.35
CA ASP A 3 6.83 8.60 2.31
C ASP A 3 5.61 7.80 2.77
N VAL A 4 5.21 7.91 4.04
CA VAL A 4 4.05 7.19 4.57
C VAL A 4 2.97 8.20 4.92
N ILE A 5 1.87 8.16 4.17
CA ILE A 5 0.74 9.08 4.31
C ILE A 5 -0.42 8.30 4.92
N TYR A 6 -0.90 8.74 6.08
CA TYR A 6 -2.11 8.22 6.70
C TYR A 6 -3.30 9.00 6.18
N LEU A 7 -4.20 8.31 5.49
CA LEU A 7 -5.45 8.85 5.00
C LEU A 7 -6.45 9.02 6.15
N SER A 8 -7.34 9.98 6.02
CA SER A 8 -8.54 10.04 6.86
C SER A 8 -9.50 8.90 6.50
N CYS A 9 -10.42 8.55 7.40
CA CYS A 9 -11.35 7.43 7.20
C CYS A 9 -12.28 7.55 5.98
N ASP A 10 -12.48 8.75 5.46
CA ASP A 10 -13.30 9.08 4.28
C ASP A 10 -12.45 9.62 3.12
N GLU A 11 -11.13 9.55 3.25
CA GLU A 11 -10.19 10.07 2.26
C GLU A 11 -9.66 8.92 1.41
N ASP A 12 -9.93 8.99 0.11
CA ASP A 12 -9.37 8.07 -0.86
C ASP A 12 -7.93 8.44 -1.22
N MET A 13 -7.13 7.43 -1.54
CA MET A 13 -5.87 7.65 -2.25
C MET A 13 -6.19 8.38 -3.57
N PRO A 14 -5.48 9.47 -3.91
CA PRO A 14 -5.66 10.16 -5.17
C PRO A 14 -5.41 9.21 -6.31
N ASP A 15 -6.22 9.35 -7.36
CA ASP A 15 -6.02 8.60 -8.59
C ASP A 15 -4.69 9.00 -9.19
N HIS A 16 -3.73 8.10 -9.05
CA HIS A 16 -2.40 8.22 -9.62
C HIS A 16 -2.41 7.86 -11.13
N GLY A 17 -3.51 7.30 -11.64
CA GLY A 17 -3.62 6.79 -13.00
C GLY A 17 -2.80 5.51 -13.22
N GLY A 18 -3.00 4.85 -14.36
CA GLY A 18 -2.35 3.56 -14.68
C GLY A 18 -0.83 3.64 -14.90
N ASP A 19 -0.28 4.85 -15.04
CA ASP A 19 1.13 5.10 -15.34
C ASP A 19 1.96 5.55 -14.12
N GLN A 20 1.37 5.58 -12.93
CA GLN A 20 2.09 5.96 -11.71
C GLN A 20 2.21 4.79 -10.75
N ARG A 21 3.30 4.84 -9.98
CA ARG A 21 3.60 3.84 -8.97
C ARG A 21 2.86 4.19 -7.69
N TRP A 22 2.12 3.25 -7.16
CA TRP A 22 1.34 3.43 -5.95
C TRP A 22 1.43 2.19 -5.07
N LEU A 23 1.25 2.39 -3.77
CA LEU A 23 1.10 1.32 -2.81
C LEU A 23 0.19 1.83 -1.70
N ILE A 24 -0.82 1.03 -1.35
CA ILE A 24 -1.77 1.29 -0.27
C ILE A 24 -1.76 0.13 0.73
N ILE A 25 -1.99 0.45 2.00
CA ILE A 25 -2.24 -0.50 3.07
C ILE A 25 -3.64 -0.21 3.60
N GLU A 26 -4.51 -1.20 3.53
CA GLU A 26 -5.93 -1.09 3.89
C GLU A 26 -6.19 -1.88 5.16
N ALA A 27 -6.78 -1.24 6.16
CA ALA A 27 -7.28 -1.94 7.34
C ALA A 27 -8.58 -2.70 6.99
N SER A 28 -8.71 -3.91 7.52
CA SER A 28 -9.89 -4.76 7.34
C SER A 28 -10.69 -4.91 8.62
N ASP A 29 -11.93 -5.36 8.50
CA ASP A 29 -12.88 -5.46 9.62
C ASP A 29 -12.38 -6.42 10.72
N ASP A 30 -11.70 -7.49 10.32
CA ASP A 30 -11.05 -8.48 11.20
C ASP A 30 -9.78 -7.98 11.92
N GLY A 31 -9.45 -6.68 11.83
CA GLY A 31 -8.27 -6.08 12.47
C GLY A 31 -6.94 -6.35 11.76
N ARG A 32 -7.00 -6.90 10.55
CA ARG A 32 -5.84 -7.15 9.66
C ARG A 32 -5.55 -5.96 8.76
N PHE A 33 -4.35 -5.91 8.21
CA PHE A 33 -3.90 -4.85 7.29
C PHE A 33 -3.37 -5.47 6.01
N PHE A 34 -3.95 -5.14 4.87
CA PHE A 34 -3.57 -5.70 3.57
C PHE A 34 -2.85 -4.65 2.74
N GLY A 35 -1.68 -5.00 2.22
CA GLY A 35 -0.92 -4.16 1.31
C GLY A 35 -1.19 -4.51 -0.15
N SER A 36 -1.56 -3.53 -0.96
CA SER A 36 -1.71 -3.69 -2.40
C SER A 36 -0.98 -2.55 -3.12
N GLY A 37 -0.51 -2.78 -4.35
CA GLY A 37 0.27 -1.78 -5.06
C GLY A 37 0.50 -2.11 -6.52
N GLY A 38 0.96 -1.11 -7.26
CA GLY A 38 1.29 -1.21 -8.68
C GLY A 38 2.56 -0.44 -8.97
N SER A 39 3.47 -1.05 -9.72
CA SER A 39 4.66 -0.36 -10.23
C SER A 39 5.16 -1.01 -11.51
N PHE A 40 5.85 -0.22 -12.33
CA PHE A 40 6.66 -0.73 -13.42
C PHE A 40 7.90 -1.46 -12.88
N LYS A 41 8.22 -2.59 -13.50
CA LYS A 41 9.52 -3.25 -13.39
C LYS A 41 10.58 -2.46 -14.18
N ALA A 42 11.85 -2.78 -13.96
CA ALA A 42 12.96 -2.18 -14.70
C ALA A 42 12.88 -2.36 -16.24
N ASP A 43 12.17 -3.39 -16.69
CA ASP A 43 11.95 -3.72 -18.12
C ASP A 43 10.74 -2.99 -18.74
N GLY A 44 10.00 -2.18 -17.96
CA GLY A 44 8.81 -1.46 -18.42
C GLY A 44 7.51 -2.26 -18.32
N GLU A 45 7.54 -3.53 -17.89
CA GLU A 45 6.34 -4.29 -17.59
C GLU A 45 5.65 -3.81 -16.31
N TRP A 46 4.31 -3.81 -16.30
CA TRP A 46 3.51 -3.58 -15.10
C TRP A 46 3.62 -4.77 -14.12
N GLY A 47 3.81 -4.48 -12.84
CA GLY A 47 3.86 -5.46 -11.76
C GLY A 47 2.97 -5.05 -10.59
N GLY A 48 2.14 -5.99 -10.13
CA GLY A 48 1.33 -5.83 -8.92
C GLY A 48 2.10 -6.23 -7.66
N TYR A 49 1.80 -5.55 -6.57
CA TYR A 49 2.11 -5.95 -5.21
C TYR A 49 0.83 -6.46 -4.54
N GLY A 50 0.94 -7.63 -3.90
CA GLY A 50 0.00 -8.10 -2.91
C GLY A 50 0.80 -8.55 -1.70
N SER A 51 0.40 -8.09 -0.52
CA SER A 51 0.97 -8.53 0.74
C SER A 51 0.71 -10.02 0.97
N LEU A 52 1.62 -10.66 1.71
CA LEU A 52 1.47 -12.05 2.11
C LEU A 52 0.66 -12.13 3.40
N ALA A 53 -0.09 -13.22 3.58
CA ALA A 53 -0.91 -13.45 4.78
C ALA A 53 -0.13 -13.31 6.10
N GLU A 54 1.16 -13.61 6.09
CA GLU A 54 2.07 -13.46 7.25
C GLU A 54 2.35 -12.00 7.61
N SER A 55 2.29 -11.10 6.62
CA SER A 55 2.46 -9.65 6.79
C SER A 55 1.14 -8.93 7.10
N ASP A 56 0.00 -9.58 6.89
CA ASP A 56 -1.32 -8.95 7.04
C ASP A 56 -1.83 -8.89 8.48
N LEU A 57 -1.03 -9.37 9.43
CA LEU A 57 -1.44 -9.55 10.83
C LEU A 57 -1.50 -8.24 11.62
N SER A 58 -0.72 -7.23 11.22
CA SER A 58 -0.59 -5.97 11.96
C SER A 58 -0.09 -4.87 11.03
N LEU A 59 -0.42 -3.62 11.35
CA LEU A 59 0.01 -2.45 10.58
C LEU A 59 1.54 -2.37 10.47
N GLU A 60 2.27 -2.68 11.53
CA GLU A 60 3.75 -2.68 11.53
C GLU A 60 4.33 -3.70 10.55
N SER A 61 3.75 -4.91 10.50
CA SER A 61 4.16 -5.98 9.59
C SER A 61 3.83 -5.61 8.13
N ALA A 62 2.63 -5.09 7.89
CA ALA A 62 2.20 -4.62 6.58
C ALA A 62 3.09 -3.47 6.08
N LEU A 63 3.38 -2.48 6.94
CA LEU A 63 4.28 -1.36 6.63
C LEU A 63 5.69 -1.83 6.33
N THR A 64 6.22 -2.79 7.10
CA THR A 64 7.56 -3.33 6.86
C THR A 64 7.66 -3.99 5.50
N ALA A 65 6.69 -4.86 5.15
CA ALA A 65 6.64 -5.53 3.85
C ALA A 65 6.45 -4.54 2.70
N ALA A 66 5.54 -3.59 2.86
CA ALA A 66 5.29 -2.50 1.91
C ALA A 66 6.53 -1.64 1.68
N GLN A 67 7.25 -1.28 2.73
CA GLN A 67 8.47 -0.46 2.63
C GLN A 67 9.58 -1.19 1.87
N GLN A 68 9.76 -2.49 2.11
CA GLN A 68 10.71 -3.31 1.36
C GLN A 68 10.37 -3.35 -0.12
N TRP A 69 9.09 -3.55 -0.45
CA TRP A 69 8.64 -3.57 -1.84
C TRP A 69 8.77 -2.19 -2.50
N ALA A 70 8.30 -1.13 -1.83
CA ALA A 70 8.40 0.24 -2.31
C ALA A 70 9.84 0.66 -2.58
N ASN A 71 10.79 0.24 -1.75
CA ASN A 71 12.22 0.51 -1.96
C ASN A 71 12.75 -0.22 -3.20
N LYS A 72 12.36 -1.49 -3.41
CA LYS A 72 12.76 -2.27 -4.58
C LYS A 72 12.18 -1.71 -5.89
N HIS A 73 10.96 -1.19 -5.84
CA HIS A 73 10.22 -0.71 -7.01
C HIS A 73 10.24 0.81 -7.18
N VAL A 74 10.97 1.52 -6.32
CA VAL A 74 11.10 3.00 -6.33
C VAL A 74 9.71 3.66 -6.34
N VAL A 75 8.84 3.16 -5.48
CA VAL A 75 7.52 3.75 -5.23
C VAL A 75 7.72 4.90 -4.25
N PRO A 76 7.25 6.12 -4.57
CA PRO A 76 7.55 7.31 -3.78
C PRO A 76 6.74 7.40 -2.49
N THR A 77 5.53 6.83 -2.47
CA THR A 77 4.56 7.02 -1.40
C THR A 77 3.83 5.72 -1.07
N ILE A 78 3.68 5.46 0.21
CA ILE A 78 2.85 4.39 0.79
C ILE A 78 1.66 5.08 1.47
N TRP A 79 0.47 4.73 1.02
CA TRP A 79 -0.78 5.24 1.54
C TRP A 79 -1.29 4.26 2.59
N VAL A 80 -1.75 4.74 3.73
CA VAL A 80 -2.33 3.90 4.77
C VAL A 80 -3.75 4.36 4.98
N GLN A 81 -4.70 3.50 4.62
CA GLN A 81 -6.11 3.72 4.85
C GLN A 81 -6.51 3.05 6.16
N PRO A 82 -6.70 3.82 7.26
CA PRO A 82 -7.31 3.29 8.45
C PRO A 82 -8.77 2.92 8.14
N LYS A 83 -9.30 1.95 8.89
CA LYS A 83 -10.66 1.42 8.69
C LYS A 83 -11.65 2.60 8.61
N PRO A 84 -12.54 2.68 7.61
CA PRO A 84 -13.53 3.74 7.55
C PRO A 84 -14.38 3.76 8.82
N GLU A 85 -14.62 4.95 9.38
CA GLU A 85 -15.52 5.14 10.53
C GLU A 85 -16.96 4.88 10.09
N GLY A 86 -17.36 3.61 10.10
CA GLY A 86 -18.75 3.17 10.01
C GLY A 86 -19.40 3.34 8.63
N SER A 87 -19.71 2.22 7.98
CA SER A 87 -20.88 2.12 7.09
C SER A 87 -22.08 1.59 7.87
#